data_AF-A0A959IDZ1-F1
#
_entry.id   AF-A0A959IDZ1-F1
#
_cell.length_a   1.000
_cell.length_b   1.000
_cell.length_c   1.000
_cell.angle_alpha   90.00
_cell.angle_beta   90.00
_cell.angle_gamma   90.00
#
_symmetry.space_group_name_H-M   'P 1'
#
loop_
_entity.id
_entity.type
_entity.pdbx_description
1 polymer ?
#
loop_
_entity_poly.entity_id
_entity_poly.type
_entity_poly.pdbx_seq_one_letter_code
_entity_poly.pdbx_strand_id
1 'polypeptide(L)' 'VSYISLVNLIAGREVVKELIQNDFEPRQIERELRRILDPETARKIRRDYAEIRQRLGNGGASRRAAHLIVEYLRNPQDKN' A
#
# COMPACT_ATOMS: atom_id res chain seq x y z
N VAL A 1 -10.46 6.41 -8.31
CA VAL A 1 -9.54 5.97 -7.23
C VAL A 1 -8.39 6.97 -7.19
N SER A 2 -8.01 7.49 -6.01
CA SER A 2 -7.04 8.59 -5.90
C SER A 2 -5.57 8.16 -5.98
N TYR A 3 -5.27 6.87 -5.80
CA TYR A 3 -3.90 6.31 -5.78
C TYR A 3 -3.87 4.92 -6.43
N ILE A 4 -2.71 4.48 -6.92
CA ILE A 4 -2.49 3.12 -7.46
C ILE A 4 -1.63 2.29 -6.51
N SER A 5 -0.60 2.89 -5.91
CA SER A 5 0.31 2.20 -4.99
C SER A 5 -0.45 1.74 -3.74
N LEU A 6 -0.26 0.49 -3.33
CA LEU A 6 -0.81 -0.03 -2.08
C LEU A 6 -0.43 0.83 -0.87
N VAL A 7 0.79 1.34 -0.85
CA VAL A 7 1.31 2.19 0.23
C VAL A 7 0.48 3.49 0.33
N ASN A 8 0.24 4.15 -0.80
CA ASN A 8 -0.55 5.39 -0.83
C ASN A 8 -2.05 5.13 -0.62
N LEU A 9 -2.57 4.02 -1.15
CA LEU A 9 -3.95 3.58 -0.95
C LEU A 9 -4.26 3.33 0.54
N ILE A 10 -3.39 2.61 1.24
CA ILE A 10 -3.55 2.32 2.68
C ILE A 10 -3.37 3.59 3.52
N ALA A 11 -2.46 4.49 3.11
CA ALA A 11 -2.23 5.75 3.81
C ALA A 11 -3.36 6.76 3.59
N GLY A 12 -4.06 6.70 2.45
CA GLY A 12 -5.04 7.71 2.02
C GLY A 12 -4.39 9.04 1.64
N ARG A 13 -3.08 9.06 1.40
CA ARG A 13 -2.28 10.24 1.00
C ARG A 13 -1.04 9.80 0.21
N GLU A 14 -0.42 10.75 -0.50
CA GLU A 14 0.87 10.50 -1.18
C GLU A 14 2.00 10.38 -0.13
N VAL A 15 2.45 9.15 0.12
CA VAL A 15 3.63 8.83 0.95
C VAL A 15 4.88 8.76 0.07
N VAL A 16 4.74 8.14 -1.10
CA VAL A 16 5.78 8.06 -2.13
C VAL A 16 5.21 8.52 -3.47
N LYS A 17 6.03 9.16 -4.29
CA LYS A 17 5.62 9.59 -5.62
C LYS A 17 5.37 8.37 -6.51
N GLU A 18 4.20 8.34 -7.16
CA GLU A 18 3.88 7.36 -8.20
C GLU A 18 4.25 7.95 -9.56
N LEU A 19 5.19 7.32 -10.27
CA LEU A 19 5.57 7.71 -11.63
C LEU A 19 4.89 6.74 -12.61
N ILE A 20 3.75 7.16 -13.17
CA ILE A 20 2.85 6.32 -13.98
C ILE A 20 2.82 6.83 -15.42
N GLN A 21 2.87 5.90 -16.39
CA GLN A 21 2.85 6.21 -17.82
C GLN A 21 3.90 7.27 -18.18
N ASN A 22 3.48 8.45 -18.62
CA ASN A 22 4.36 9.52 -19.09
C ASN A 22 5.21 10.14 -17.96
N ASP A 23 4.80 9.97 -16.69
CA ASP A 23 5.59 10.43 -15.55
C ASP A 23 6.82 9.53 -15.28
N PHE A 24 6.85 8.32 -15.84
CA PHE A 24 8.00 7.41 -15.76
C PHE A 24 9.09 7.77 -16.78
N GLU A 25 9.66 8.97 -16.63
CA GLU A 25 10.74 9.46 -17.48
C GLU A 25 12.03 9.74 -16.67
N PRO A 26 13.22 9.61 -17.29
CA PRO A 26 14.49 9.59 -16.56
C PRO A 26 14.71 10.76 -15.60
N ARG A 27 14.27 11.97 -15.98
CA ARG A 27 14.47 13.17 -15.14
C ARG A 27 13.61 13.12 -13.88
N GLN A 28 12.37 12.62 -13.97
CA GLN A 28 11.51 12.45 -12.79
C GLN A 28 12.07 11.36 -11.89
N ILE A 29 12.52 10.24 -12.46
CA ILE A 29 13.12 9.14 -11.70
C ILE A 29 14.33 9.63 -10.91
N GLU A 30 15.25 10.35 -11.56
CA GLU A 30 16.43 10.90 -10.89
C GLU A 30 16.03 11.86 -9.76
N ARG A 31 15.08 12.76 -10.02
CA ARG A 31 14.61 13.73 -9.03
C ARG A 31 14.00 13.04 -7.82
N GLU A 32 13.09 12.09 -8.03
CA GLU A 32 12.43 11.38 -6.92
C GLU A 32 13.39 10.44 -6.19
N LEU A 33 14.38 9.85 -6.89
CA LEU A 33 15.43 9.07 -6.24
C LEU A 33 16.27 9.94 -5.31
N ARG A 34 16.75 11.10 -5.79
CA ARG A 34 17.48 12.08 -4.97
C ARG A 34 16.65 12.50 -3.75
N ARG A 35 15.35 12.72 -3.95
CA ARG A 35 14.41 13.08 -2.88
C ARG A 35 14.25 11.97 -1.85
N ILE A 36 14.16 10.70 -2.22
CA ILE A 36 14.04 9.59 -1.26
C ILE A 36 15.36 9.36 -0.50
N LEU A 37 16.50 9.70 -1.11
CA LEU A 37 17.82 9.62 -0.48
C LEU A 37 18.12 10.79 0.47
N ASP A 38 17.39 11.91 0.36
CA ASP A 38 17.47 13.00 1.32
C ASP A 38 17.14 12.52 2.75
N PRO A 39 17.99 12.79 3.76
CA PRO A 39 17.81 12.25 5.11
C PRO A 39 16.49 12.66 5.80
N GLU A 40 15.96 13.85 5.55
CA GLU A 40 14.70 14.29 6.14
C GLU A 40 13.51 13.57 5.52
N THR A 41 13.49 13.51 4.19
CA THR A 41 12.47 12.80 3.42
C THR A 41 12.49 11.31 3.75
N ALA A 42 13.66 10.67 3.77
CA ALA A 42 13.81 9.26 4.13
C ALA A 42 13.25 8.96 5.54
N ARG A 43 13.53 9.84 6.51
CA ARG A 43 12.97 9.72 7.87
C ARG A 43 11.45 9.84 7.87
N LYS A 44 10.88 10.78 7.09
CA LYS A 44 9.43 10.91 6.96
C LYS A 44 8.81 9.67 6.33
N ILE A 45 9.34 9.18 5.21
CA ILE A 45 8.84 7.98 4.53
C ILE A 45 8.89 6.78 5.49
N ARG A 46 9.98 6.58 6.23
CA ARG A 46 10.08 5.48 7.21
C ARG A 46 9.01 5.56 8.30
N ARG A 47 8.70 6.76 8.82
CA ARG A 47 7.60 6.96 9.79
C ARG A 47 6.25 6.63 9.16
N ASP A 48 6.01 7.08 7.94
CA ASP A 48 4.77 6.80 7.20
C ASP A 48 4.61 5.28 6.96
N TYR A 49 5.68 4.57 6.62
CA TYR A 49 5.65 3.10 6.48
C TYR A 49 5.43 2.38 7.82
N ALA A 50 5.93 2.92 8.94
CA ALA A 50 5.65 2.37 10.26
C ALA A 50 4.16 2.49 10.62
N GLU A 51 3.53 3.63 10.32
CA GLU A 51 2.09 3.85 10.45
C GLU A 51 1.29 2.86 9.59
N ILE A 52 1.66 2.71 8.31
CA ILE A 52 1.02 1.75 7.39
C ILE A 52 1.13 0.32 7.93
N ARG A 53 2.30 -0.07 8.45
CA ARG A 53 2.51 -1.40 9.02
C ARG A 53 1.62 -1.64 10.25
N GLN A 54 1.43 -0.63 11.09
CA GLN A 54 0.50 -0.73 12.23
C GLN A 54 -0.95 -0.91 11.76
N ARG A 55 -1.38 -0.18 10.72
CA ARG A 55 -2.72 -0.31 10.13
C ARG A 55 -2.98 -1.70 9.52
N LEU A 56 -1.97 -2.29 8.88
CA LEU A 56 -2.07 -3.61 8.27
C LEU A 56 -2.13 -4.76 9.30
N GLY A 57 -1.65 -4.53 10.52
CA GLY A 57 -1.61 -5.51 11.59
C GLY A 57 -0.67 -6.69 11.32
N ASN A 58 -0.92 -7.81 12.00
CA ASN A 58 0.02 -8.95 12.09
C ASN A 58 -0.08 -9.94 10.90
N GLY A 59 -0.62 -9.53 9.76
CA GLY A 59 -0.78 -10.39 8.58
C GLY A 59 -1.91 -11.41 8.71
N GLY A 60 -1.79 -12.54 8.01
CA GLY A 60 -2.80 -13.62 8.01
C GLY A 60 -4.05 -13.36 7.15
N ALA A 61 -4.06 -12.27 6.38
CA ALA A 61 -5.20 -11.89 5.55
C ALA A 61 -5.62 -13.00 4.58
N SER A 62 -4.67 -13.59 3.84
CA SER A 62 -4.98 -14.66 2.88
C SER A 62 -5.54 -15.91 3.56
N ARG A 63 -5.04 -16.29 4.74
CA ARG A 63 -5.57 -17.43 5.51
C ARG A 63 -7.01 -17.15 5.98
N ARG A 64 -7.28 -15.96 6.51
CA ARG A 64 -8.64 -15.55 6.89
C ARG A 64 -9.58 -15.54 5.69
N ALA A 65 -9.14 -14.98 4.56
CA ALA A 65 -9.92 -14.97 3.33
C ALA A 65 -10.23 -16.40 2.85
N ALA A 66 -9.23 -17.30 2.81
CA ALA A 66 -9.45 -18.69 2.43
C ALA A 66 -10.42 -19.41 3.37
N HIS A 67 -10.29 -19.19 4.69
CA HIS A 67 -11.22 -19.74 5.67
C HIS A 67 -12.66 -19.27 5.41
N LEU A 68 -12.87 -17.96 5.25
CA LEU A 68 -14.18 -17.38 4.98
C LEU A 68 -14.80 -17.91 3.69
N ILE A 69 -14.01 -18.07 2.62
CA ILE A 69 -14.49 -18.64 1.35
C ILE A 69 -14.94 -20.09 1.55
N VAL A 70 -14.14 -20.92 2.22
CA VAL A 70 -14.48 -22.33 2.47
C VAL A 70 -15.71 -22.47 3.37
N GLU A 71 -15.81 -21.63 4.41
CA GLU A 71 -16.96 -21.57 5.30
C GLU A 71 -18.24 -21.19 4.55
N TYR A 72 -18.19 -20.12 3.75
CA TYR A 72 -19.29 -19.67 2.89
C TYR A 72 -19.78 -20.78 1.94
N LEU A 73 -18.87 -21.54 1.33
CA LEU A 73 -19.23 -22.63 0.43
C LEU A 73 -19.82 -23.85 1.15
N ARG A 74 -19.48 -24.07 2.42
CA ARG A 74 -19.96 -25.21 3.22
C ARG A 74 -21.30 -24.97 3.89
N ASN A 75 -21.62 -23.72 4.23
CA ASN A 75 -22.89 -23.33 4.87
C ASN A 75 -23.70 -22.39 3.96
N PRO A 76 -24.33 -22.89 2.89
CA PRO A 76 -25.08 -22.07 1.93
C PRO A 76 -26.40 -21.46 2.49
N GLN A 77 -26.67 -21.55 3.79
CA GLN A 77 -27.89 -21.03 4.42
C GLN A 77 -27.78 -19.54 4.83
N ASP A 78 -26.58 -18.95 4.83
CA ASP A 78 -26.37 -17.50 5.04
C ASP A 78 -26.57 -16.69 3.74
N LYS A 79 -27.50 -17.14 2.87
CA LYS A 79 -27.80 -16.55 1.56
C LYS A 79 -28.79 -15.37 1.60
N ASN A 80 -29.09 -14.82 2.77
CA ASN A 80 -30.01 -13.69 2.92
C ASN A 80 -29.27 -12.35 2.95
#